data_AF-A0A1V5PWH0-F1
#
_entry.id   AF-A0A1V5PWH0-F1
#
_cell.length_a   1.000
_cell.length_b   1.000
_cell.length_c   1.000
_cell.angle_alpha   90.00
_cell.angle_beta   90.00
_cell.angle_gamma   90.00
#
_symmetry.space_group_name_H-M   'P 1'
#
loop_
_entity.id
_entity.type
_entity.pdbx_description
1 polymer ?
#
loop_
_entity_poly.entity_id
_entity_poly.type
_entity_poly.pdbx_seq_one_letter_code
_entity_poly.pdbx_strand_id
1 'polypeptide(L)'
;MLVQSGNDAALALARYVGENSYRPDDDTQAIDPVDNFVLMMNARASSLGCTATNFVNPHGLTTEGHYSSAYDLYLIFNELIKYPQFLEIIRQDSVTITYNTAEGEVKSRTVTSTDQYLTKGYSTPDNVSVLGGKTGSTASAGKCLILYAENADGNPFIAIIMGAEDSDILYGTMSELLKITNS
;
A
#
# COMPACT_ATOMS: atom_id res chain seq x y z
N MET A 1 -8.13 -4.91 -1.97
CA MET A 1 -6.95 -4.70 -1.12
C MET A 1 -6.44 -3.25 -1.21
N LEU A 2 -5.93 -2.80 -2.36
CA LEU A 2 -5.26 -1.49 -2.46
C LEU A 2 -6.18 -0.26 -2.33
N VAL A 3 -7.37 -0.26 -2.95
CA VAL A 3 -8.31 0.89 -2.92
C VAL A 3 -8.77 1.23 -1.49
N GLN A 4 -9.38 0.27 -0.79
CA GLN A 4 -9.96 0.49 0.55
C GLN A 4 -9.02 0.10 1.71
N SER A 5 -7.81 -0.38 1.44
CA SER A 5 -6.94 -0.98 2.48
C SER A 5 -7.57 -2.20 3.18
N GLY A 6 -8.25 -3.07 2.43
CA GLY A 6 -8.94 -4.25 2.98
C GLY A 6 -7.98 -5.32 3.52
N ASN A 7 -7.94 -5.48 4.84
CA ASN A 7 -7.10 -6.45 5.55
C ASN A 7 -7.51 -7.90 5.28
N ASP A 8 -8.81 -8.14 5.12
CA ASP A 8 -9.39 -9.43 4.72
C ASP A 8 -8.87 -9.88 3.35
N ALA A 9 -8.85 -8.97 2.38
CA ALA A 9 -8.30 -9.23 1.06
C ALA A 9 -6.78 -9.48 1.11
N ALA A 10 -6.04 -8.78 1.98
CA ALA A 10 -4.61 -9.01 2.17
C ALA A 10 -4.33 -10.40 2.75
N LEU A 11 -5.12 -10.83 3.76
CA LEU A 11 -5.03 -12.17 4.34
C LEU A 11 -5.39 -13.28 3.34
N ALA A 12 -6.45 -13.08 2.54
CA ALA A 12 -6.86 -14.04 1.51
C ALA A 12 -5.77 -14.24 0.45
N LEU A 13 -5.18 -13.14 -0.04
CA LEU A 13 -4.06 -13.19 -0.98
C LEU A 13 -2.82 -13.86 -0.36
N ALA A 14 -2.48 -13.52 0.89
CA ALA A 14 -1.35 -14.10 1.59
C ALA A 14 -1.50 -15.63 1.74
N ARG A 15 -2.67 -16.12 2.16
CA ARG A 15 -2.95 -17.55 2.24
C ARG A 15 -2.80 -18.22 0.88
N TYR A 16 -3.44 -17.67 -0.15
CA TYR A 16 -3.40 -18.25 -1.50
C TYR A 16 -1.98 -18.34 -2.05
N VAL A 17 -1.20 -17.26 -1.99
CA VAL A 17 0.17 -17.25 -2.51
C VAL A 17 1.09 -18.13 -1.65
N GLY A 18 0.98 -18.04 -0.34
CA GLY A 18 1.82 -18.81 0.58
C GLY A 18 1.56 -20.32 0.52
N GLU A 19 0.34 -20.75 0.18
CA GLU A 19 0.01 -22.16 -0.06
C GLU A 19 0.62 -22.68 -1.38
N ASN A 20 0.68 -21.82 -2.41
CA ASN A 20 1.09 -22.20 -3.77
C ASN A 20 2.56 -21.91 -4.10
N SER A 21 3.36 -21.46 -3.14
CA SER A 21 4.78 -21.10 -3.36
C SER A 21 5.74 -22.20 -2.88
N TYR A 22 6.88 -22.35 -3.57
CA TYR A 22 7.92 -23.34 -3.28
C TYR A 22 8.47 -23.18 -1.85
N ARG A 23 8.52 -24.29 -1.10
CA ARG A 23 9.04 -24.38 0.26
C ARG A 23 10.44 -24.99 0.19
N PRO A 24 11.51 -24.29 0.65
CA PRO A 24 12.88 -24.80 0.57
C PRO A 24 13.14 -26.09 1.35
N ASP A 25 12.24 -26.48 2.25
CA ASP A 25 12.43 -27.42 3.35
C ASP A 25 11.23 -28.38 3.48
N ASP A 26 11.07 -29.26 2.48
CA ASP A 26 10.02 -30.28 2.34
C ASP A 26 10.17 -31.49 3.31
N ASP A 27 10.79 -31.33 4.49
CA ASP A 27 10.94 -32.44 5.45
C ASP A 27 10.70 -32.07 6.93
N THR A 28 10.32 -30.83 7.25
CA THR A 28 10.06 -30.46 8.66
C THR A 28 8.91 -29.46 8.83
N GLN A 29 7.76 -29.97 9.26
CA GLN A 29 6.55 -29.24 9.70
C GLN A 29 5.86 -28.32 8.69
N ALA A 30 4.54 -28.44 8.61
CA ALA A 30 3.72 -27.53 7.82
C ALA A 30 3.74 -26.12 8.42
N ILE A 31 4.56 -25.20 7.89
CA ILE A 31 4.41 -23.74 8.10
C ILE A 31 3.01 -23.25 7.65
N ASP A 32 2.39 -22.35 8.43
CA ASP A 32 1.12 -21.72 8.04
C ASP A 32 1.30 -20.93 6.73
N PRO A 33 0.36 -20.99 5.77
CA PRO A 33 0.48 -20.27 4.50
C PRO A 33 0.72 -18.76 4.65
N VAL A 34 0.13 -18.11 5.67
CA VAL A 34 0.35 -16.67 5.91
C VAL A 34 1.78 -16.43 6.36
N ASP A 35 2.32 -17.27 7.24
CA ASP A 35 3.70 -17.15 7.71
C ASP A 35 4.69 -17.36 6.56
N ASN A 36 4.42 -18.34 5.67
CA ASN A 36 5.22 -18.53 4.45
C ASN A 36 5.19 -17.27 3.56
N PHE A 37 4.02 -16.67 3.38
CA PHE A 37 3.90 -15.42 2.62
C PHE A 37 4.68 -14.27 3.28
N VAL A 38 4.67 -14.16 4.61
CA VAL A 38 5.47 -13.15 5.34
C VAL A 38 6.97 -13.36 5.13
N LEU A 39 7.46 -14.61 5.11
CA LEU A 39 8.85 -14.90 4.73
C LEU A 39 9.16 -14.41 3.32
N MET A 40 8.26 -14.64 2.36
CA MET A 40 8.40 -14.14 1.00
C MET A 40 8.40 -12.61 0.93
N MET A 41 7.55 -11.93 1.72
CA MET A 41 7.54 -10.47 1.80
C MET A 41 8.90 -9.92 2.25
N ASN A 42 9.50 -10.50 3.30
CA ASN A 42 10.81 -10.08 3.80
C ASN A 42 11.94 -10.43 2.84
N ALA A 43 11.91 -11.60 2.20
CA ALA A 43 12.87 -11.96 1.16
C ALA A 43 12.81 -10.98 -0.02
N ARG A 44 11.59 -10.59 -0.44
CA ARG A 44 11.40 -9.59 -1.49
C ARG A 44 11.90 -8.21 -1.06
N ALA A 45 11.58 -7.75 0.14
CA ALA A 45 12.09 -6.48 0.68
C ALA A 45 13.62 -6.45 0.70
N SER A 46 14.25 -7.50 1.21
CA SER A 46 15.71 -7.65 1.21
C SER A 46 16.29 -7.61 -0.20
N SER A 47 15.67 -8.29 -1.18
CA SER A 47 16.11 -8.26 -2.58
C SER A 47 16.04 -6.87 -3.24
N LEU A 48 15.20 -5.97 -2.71
CA LEU A 48 15.08 -4.59 -3.17
C LEU A 48 16.06 -3.64 -2.45
N GLY A 49 16.86 -4.15 -1.51
CA GLY A 49 17.80 -3.36 -0.71
C GLY A 49 17.18 -2.71 0.53
N CYS A 50 15.99 -3.14 0.94
CA CYS A 50 15.39 -2.65 2.19
C CYS A 50 16.21 -3.16 3.38
N THR A 51 16.72 -2.24 4.20
CA THR A 51 17.61 -2.56 5.34
C THR A 51 17.01 -2.19 6.70
N ALA A 52 15.91 -1.45 6.69
CA ALA A 52 15.19 -0.97 7.87
C ALA A 52 13.70 -1.35 7.77
N THR A 53 13.43 -2.58 7.33
CA THR A 53 12.06 -3.12 7.16
C THR A 53 12.00 -4.56 7.65
N ASN A 54 10.95 -4.85 8.42
CA ASN A 54 10.56 -6.20 8.79
C ASN A 54 9.04 -6.29 8.81
N PHE A 55 8.50 -7.20 7.99
CA PHE A 55 7.08 -7.54 7.97
C PHE A 55 6.83 -8.74 8.85
N VAL A 56 5.79 -8.68 9.68
CA VAL A 56 5.32 -9.80 10.50
C VAL A 56 3.88 -10.21 10.18
N ASN A 57 3.21 -9.45 9.30
CA ASN A 57 1.87 -9.76 8.81
C ASN A 57 1.64 -9.05 7.45
N PRO A 58 0.69 -9.52 6.61
CA PRO A 58 0.48 -8.99 5.26
C PRO A 58 -0.37 -7.72 5.21
N HIS A 59 -1.01 -7.33 6.32
CA HIS A 59 -2.02 -6.26 6.36
C HIS A 59 -1.57 -4.99 7.11
N GLY A 60 -0.40 -5.00 7.76
CA GLY A 60 0.18 -3.85 8.43
C GLY A 60 -0.48 -3.47 9.77
N LEU A 61 -1.21 -4.39 10.43
CA LEU A 61 -1.68 -4.10 11.79
C LEU A 61 -0.48 -4.13 12.74
N THR A 62 -0.54 -3.30 13.78
CA THR A 62 0.53 -3.24 14.79
C THR A 62 0.78 -4.62 15.38
N THR A 63 2.02 -5.06 15.29
CA THR A 63 2.54 -6.28 15.88
C THR A 63 3.99 -6.02 16.21
N GLU A 64 4.48 -6.57 17.32
CA GLU A 64 5.87 -6.41 17.72
C GLU A 64 6.81 -6.86 16.57
N GLY A 65 7.84 -6.05 16.31
CA GLY A 65 8.75 -6.28 15.20
C GLY A 65 8.22 -5.87 13.82
N HIS A 66 6.97 -5.39 13.66
CA HIS A 66 6.50 -4.82 12.39
C HIS A 66 7.02 -3.39 12.20
N TYR A 67 7.91 -3.15 11.24
CA TYR A 67 8.41 -1.79 10.97
C TYR A 67 8.90 -1.62 9.53
N SER A 68 9.02 -0.37 9.10
CA SER A 68 9.67 0.04 7.86
C SER A 68 10.20 1.47 8.01
N SER A 69 10.91 1.97 7.00
CA SER A 69 11.38 3.36 6.91
C SER A 69 10.83 4.03 5.66
N ALA A 70 10.83 5.37 5.61
CA ALA A 70 10.37 6.10 4.44
C ALA A 70 11.19 5.73 3.18
N TYR A 71 12.49 5.50 3.33
CA TYR A 71 13.35 5.10 2.22
C TYR A 71 13.07 3.68 1.72
N ASP A 72 12.87 2.73 2.62
CA ASP A 72 12.52 1.36 2.21
C ASP A 72 11.13 1.29 1.55
N LEU A 73 10.15 2.06 2.07
CA LEU A 73 8.85 2.19 1.42
C LEU A 73 8.98 2.82 0.02
N TYR A 74 9.87 3.81 -0.15
CA TYR A 74 10.21 4.33 -1.47
C TYR A 74 10.75 3.23 -2.40
N LEU A 75 11.70 2.39 -1.94
CA LEU A 75 12.26 1.31 -2.75
C LEU A 75 11.17 0.31 -3.20
N ILE A 76 10.31 -0.09 -2.27
CA ILE A 76 9.19 -0.99 -2.55
C ILE A 76 8.23 -0.36 -3.56
N PHE A 77 7.83 0.89 -3.34
CA PHE A 77 6.87 1.57 -4.20
C PHE A 77 7.46 1.87 -5.58
N ASN A 78 8.73 2.24 -5.65
CA ASN A 78 9.47 2.45 -6.90
C ASN A 78 9.59 1.17 -7.74
N GLU A 79 9.61 -0.01 -7.11
CA GLU A 79 9.47 -1.28 -7.83
C GLU A 79 8.03 -1.50 -8.32
N LEU A 80 7.03 -1.22 -7.48
CA LEU A 80 5.61 -1.44 -7.80
C LEU A 80 5.10 -0.57 -8.96
N ILE A 81 5.56 0.69 -9.09
CA ILE A 81 5.14 1.56 -10.20
C ILE A 81 5.57 1.05 -11.59
N LYS A 82 6.47 0.07 -11.66
CA LYS A 82 6.85 -0.59 -12.92
C LYS A 82 5.76 -1.53 -13.45
N TYR A 83 4.76 -1.85 -12.64
CA TYR A 83 3.64 -2.73 -13.01
C TYR A 83 2.43 -1.89 -13.41
N PRO A 84 2.01 -1.87 -14.69
CA PRO A 84 0.90 -1.03 -15.14
C PRO A 84 -0.41 -1.29 -14.38
N GLN A 85 -0.68 -2.56 -14.05
CA GLN A 85 -1.86 -2.95 -13.27
C GLN A 85 -1.87 -2.34 -11.87
N PHE A 86 -0.69 -2.15 -11.24
CA PHE A 86 -0.62 -1.48 -9.95
C PHE A 86 -1.03 -0.01 -10.08
N LEU A 87 -0.50 0.70 -11.08
CA LEU A 87 -0.87 2.09 -11.37
C LEU A 87 -2.37 2.23 -11.69
N GLU A 88 -2.94 1.33 -12.48
CA GLU A 88 -4.37 1.30 -12.79
C GLU A 88 -5.23 1.17 -11.52
N ILE A 89 -4.79 0.39 -10.54
CA ILE A 89 -5.54 0.17 -9.30
C ILE A 89 -5.42 1.35 -8.35
N ILE A 90 -4.21 1.86 -8.10
CA ILE A 90 -4.00 2.92 -7.09
C ILE A 90 -4.56 4.28 -7.52
N ARG A 91 -4.86 4.47 -8.80
CA ARG A 91 -5.47 5.69 -9.36
C ARG A 91 -6.98 5.78 -9.20
N GLN A 92 -7.63 4.68 -8.81
CA GLN A 92 -9.09 4.62 -8.72
C GLN A 92 -9.57 5.36 -7.48
N ASP A 93 -10.50 6.30 -7.67
CA ASP A 93 -11.23 6.94 -6.57
C ASP A 93 -12.25 5.98 -5.94
N SER A 94 -12.72 4.99 -6.71
CA SER A 94 -13.63 3.94 -6.29
C SER A 94 -13.59 2.74 -7.23
N VAL A 95 -13.99 1.57 -6.72
CA VAL A 95 -14.16 0.35 -7.51
C VAL A 95 -15.41 -0.39 -7.07
N THR A 96 -16.16 -0.94 -8.04
CA THR A 96 -17.29 -1.83 -7.77
C THR A 96 -16.85 -3.28 -7.92
N ILE A 97 -16.95 -4.03 -6.82
CA ILE A 97 -16.59 -5.43 -6.73
C ILE A 97 -17.87 -6.26 -6.84
N THR A 98 -17.92 -7.16 -7.82
CA THR A 98 -19.01 -8.13 -7.97
C THR A 98 -18.56 -9.50 -7.51
N TYR A 99 -19.37 -10.19 -6.72
CA TYR A 99 -19.05 -11.48 -6.11
C TYR A 99 -20.31 -12.36 -5.98
N ASN A 100 -20.11 -13.68 -5.91
CA ASN A 100 -21.18 -14.64 -5.65
C ASN A 100 -21.28 -14.93 -4.15
N THR A 101 -22.49 -14.98 -3.61
CA THR A 101 -22.71 -15.46 -2.24
C THR A 101 -22.70 -16.98 -2.17
N ALA A 102 -22.69 -17.53 -0.95
CA ALA A 102 -22.79 -18.98 -0.73
C ALA A 102 -24.10 -19.56 -1.29
N GLU A 103 -25.15 -18.75 -1.36
CA GLU A 103 -26.46 -19.08 -1.92
C GLU A 103 -26.52 -18.97 -3.46
N GLY A 104 -25.40 -18.59 -4.11
CA GLY A 104 -25.31 -18.44 -5.57
C GLY A 104 -25.84 -17.10 -6.11
N GLU A 105 -26.14 -16.14 -5.24
CA GLU A 105 -26.58 -14.81 -5.67
C GLU A 105 -25.40 -13.94 -6.10
N VAL A 106 -25.56 -13.20 -7.21
CA VAL A 106 -24.59 -12.19 -7.63
C VAL A 106 -24.86 -10.90 -6.85
N LYS A 107 -23.90 -10.46 -6.03
CA LYS A 107 -23.93 -9.18 -5.31
C LYS A 107 -22.80 -8.27 -5.76
N SER A 108 -23.01 -6.96 -5.59
CA SER A 108 -22.00 -5.95 -5.87
C SER A 108 -21.83 -5.02 -4.68
N ARG A 109 -20.59 -4.58 -4.46
CA ARG A 109 -20.24 -3.59 -3.45
C ARG A 109 -19.26 -2.58 -4.04
N THR A 110 -19.60 -1.30 -3.97
CA THR A 110 -18.65 -0.23 -4.29
C THR A 110 -17.83 0.10 -3.06
N VAL A 111 -16.52 0.20 -3.24
CA VAL A 111 -15.58 0.66 -2.22
C VAL A 111 -14.84 1.88 -2.74
N THR A 112 -14.64 2.86 -1.87
CA THR A 112 -13.99 4.13 -2.18
C THR A 112 -12.54 4.09 -1.72
N SER A 113 -11.69 4.81 -2.43
CA SER A 113 -10.30 5.00 -2.04
C SER A 113 -10.20 5.66 -0.67
N THR A 114 -9.13 5.32 0.05
CA THR A 114 -8.80 5.96 1.32
C THR A 114 -7.97 7.23 1.15
N ASP A 115 -7.42 7.45 -0.05
CA ASP A 115 -6.67 8.66 -0.41
C ASP A 115 -7.64 9.83 -0.66
N GLN A 116 -7.48 10.90 0.11
CA GLN A 116 -8.36 12.06 0.04
C GLN A 116 -8.06 12.99 -1.13
N TYR A 117 -6.91 12.89 -1.79
CA TYR A 117 -6.68 13.58 -3.05
C TYR A 117 -7.51 12.97 -4.18
N LEU A 118 -7.61 11.64 -4.23
CA LEU A 118 -8.42 10.93 -5.23
C LEU A 118 -9.92 11.12 -5.02
N THR A 119 -10.35 11.20 -3.76
CA THR A 119 -11.77 11.33 -3.39
C THR A 119 -12.23 12.78 -3.19
N LYS A 120 -11.38 13.75 -3.52
CA LYS A 120 -11.65 15.20 -3.44
C LYS A 120 -11.94 15.71 -2.02
N GLY A 121 -11.43 15.00 -1.01
CA GLY A 121 -11.37 15.50 0.38
C GLY A 121 -10.26 16.56 0.56
N TYR A 122 -9.20 16.49 -0.26
CA TYR A 122 -8.13 17.48 -0.34
C TYR A 122 -7.83 17.82 -1.80
N SER A 123 -7.50 19.08 -2.07
CA SER A 123 -7.07 19.54 -3.39
C SER A 123 -5.56 19.41 -3.54
N THR A 124 -5.11 18.94 -4.70
CA THR A 124 -3.69 18.96 -5.06
C THR A 124 -3.23 20.40 -5.34
N PRO A 125 -1.95 20.73 -5.12
CA PRO A 125 -1.38 21.99 -5.60
C PRO A 125 -1.51 22.16 -7.12
N ASP A 126 -1.62 23.40 -7.60
CA ASP A 126 -1.91 23.72 -9.03
C ASP A 126 -0.92 23.11 -10.03
N ASN A 127 0.32 22.87 -9.61
CA ASN A 127 1.42 22.37 -10.43
C ASN A 127 1.76 20.89 -10.18
N VAL A 128 0.85 20.16 -9.54
CA VAL A 128 1.03 18.73 -9.23
C VAL A 128 -0.23 17.95 -9.55
N SER A 129 -0.05 16.82 -10.24
CA SER A 129 -1.10 15.82 -10.43
C SER A 129 -0.79 14.58 -9.60
N VAL A 130 -1.70 14.22 -8.69
CA VAL A 130 -1.61 12.95 -7.96
C VAL A 130 -2.11 11.81 -8.84
N LEU A 131 -1.23 10.83 -9.07
CA LEU A 131 -1.47 9.63 -9.85
C LEU A 131 -1.75 8.41 -8.98
N GLY A 132 -2.25 8.63 -7.77
CA GLY A 132 -2.61 7.59 -6.82
C GLY A 132 -1.53 7.31 -5.79
N GLY A 133 -1.85 6.41 -4.87
CA GLY A 133 -1.01 6.16 -3.72
C GLY A 133 -1.58 5.14 -2.76
N LYS A 134 -1.04 5.14 -1.54
CA LYS A 134 -1.52 4.28 -0.47
C LYS A 134 -1.45 4.98 0.88
N THR A 135 -2.57 4.95 1.60
CA THR A 135 -2.66 5.38 3.00
C THR A 135 -2.28 4.25 3.96
N GLY A 136 -1.85 4.61 5.16
CA GLY A 136 -1.66 3.68 6.28
C GLY A 136 -2.07 4.34 7.60
N SER A 137 -2.65 3.57 8.51
CA SER A 137 -2.95 4.07 9.85
C SER A 137 -2.96 2.96 10.87
N THR A 138 -2.17 3.13 11.93
CA THR A 138 -2.30 2.37 13.17
C THR A 138 -2.01 3.29 14.36
N ALA A 139 -2.36 2.89 15.58
CA ALA A 139 -2.06 3.68 16.78
C ALA A 139 -0.56 3.90 17.00
N SER A 140 0.29 2.95 16.59
CA SER A 140 1.75 3.05 16.74
C SER A 140 2.44 3.72 15.55
N ALA A 141 1.88 3.60 14.34
CA ALA A 141 2.48 4.17 13.12
C ALA A 141 1.99 5.59 12.81
N GLY A 142 0.96 6.09 13.50
CA GLY A 142 0.28 7.35 13.16
C GLY A 142 -0.45 7.24 11.82
N LYS A 143 -0.58 8.38 11.12
CA LYS A 143 -1.09 8.50 9.75
C LYS A 143 0.07 8.54 8.76
N CYS A 144 0.00 7.68 7.75
CA CYS A 144 1.01 7.58 6.70
C CYS A 144 0.35 7.73 5.32
N LEU A 145 1.09 8.28 4.37
CA LEU A 145 0.69 8.40 2.98
C LEU A 145 1.93 8.32 2.08
N ILE A 146 1.84 7.47 1.05
CA ILE A 146 2.78 7.43 -0.07
C ILE A 146 2.01 7.73 -1.35
N LEU A 147 2.50 8.69 -2.14
CA LEU A 147 1.89 9.13 -3.39
C LEU A 147 2.85 8.94 -4.55
N TYR A 148 2.31 8.52 -5.69
CA TYR A 148 2.89 8.74 -7.01
C TYR A 148 2.28 10.02 -7.59
N ALA A 149 3.11 10.96 -8.01
CA ALA A 149 2.66 12.23 -8.55
C ALA A 149 3.54 12.68 -9.70
N GLU A 150 3.05 13.62 -10.50
CA GLU A 150 3.79 14.28 -11.56
C GLU A 150 3.77 15.79 -11.36
N ASN A 151 4.88 16.45 -11.67
CA ASN A 151 4.97 17.90 -11.66
C ASN A 151 4.39 18.50 -12.96
N ALA A 152 4.40 19.84 -13.09
CA ALA A 152 3.87 20.54 -14.26
C ALA A 152 4.55 20.16 -15.59
N ASP A 153 5.81 19.71 -15.55
CA ASP A 153 6.58 19.25 -16.72
C ASP A 153 6.29 17.78 -17.08
N GLY A 154 5.46 17.09 -16.31
CA GLY A 154 5.19 15.66 -16.47
C GLY A 154 6.29 14.76 -15.90
N ASN A 155 7.20 15.29 -15.07
CA ASN A 155 8.22 14.48 -14.42
C ASN A 155 7.63 13.76 -13.19
N PRO A 156 7.68 12.43 -13.13
CA PRO A 156 7.10 11.68 -12.03
C PRO A 156 8.01 11.68 -10.79
N PHE A 157 7.40 11.67 -9.62
CA PHE A 157 8.07 11.55 -8.34
C PHE A 157 7.22 10.81 -7.30
N ILE A 158 7.86 10.35 -6.23
CA ILE A 158 7.22 9.67 -5.09
C ILE A 158 7.35 10.57 -3.86
N ALA A 159 6.23 10.84 -3.18
CA ALA A 159 6.19 11.63 -1.95
C ALA A 159 5.68 10.78 -0.78
N ILE A 160 6.36 10.84 0.37
CA ILE A 160 6.08 9.97 1.52
C ILE A 160 6.03 10.80 2.80
N ILE A 161 4.94 10.64 3.56
CA ILE A 161 4.82 11.11 4.95
C ILE A 161 4.49 9.89 5.81
N MET A 162 5.18 9.77 6.95
CA MET A 162 4.95 8.73 7.96
C MET A 162 4.77 9.36 9.33
N GLY A 163 3.94 8.75 10.19
CA GLY A 163 3.85 9.15 11.59
C GLY A 163 3.16 10.49 11.86
N ALA A 164 2.29 10.96 10.96
CA ALA A 164 1.48 12.15 11.24
C ALA A 164 0.48 11.86 12.38
N GLU A 165 0.23 12.83 13.24
CA GLU A 165 -0.65 12.67 14.40
C GLU A 165 -2.11 12.45 13.97
N ASP A 166 -2.56 13.19 12.97
CA ASP A 166 -3.89 13.07 12.40
C ASP A 166 -3.89 13.27 10.87
N SER A 167 -5.09 13.14 10.27
CA SER A 167 -5.25 13.27 8.82
C SER A 167 -5.02 14.70 8.33
N ASP A 168 -5.35 15.72 9.12
CA ASP A 168 -5.22 17.12 8.70
C ASP A 168 -3.74 17.51 8.65
N ILE A 169 -2.95 17.08 9.63
CA ILE A 169 -1.49 17.22 9.62
C ILE A 169 -0.89 16.44 8.44
N LEU A 170 -1.35 15.20 8.20
CA LEU A 170 -0.88 14.38 7.08
C LEU A 170 -1.07 15.08 5.73
N TYR A 171 -2.29 15.48 5.40
CA TYR A 171 -2.62 16.07 4.10
C TYR A 171 -2.15 17.52 3.98
N GLY A 172 -2.12 18.29 5.07
CA GLY A 172 -1.50 19.61 5.12
C GLY A 172 -0.02 19.55 4.78
N THR A 173 0.73 18.70 5.51
CA THR A 173 2.18 18.51 5.29
C THR A 173 2.47 17.93 3.91
N MET A 174 1.69 16.96 3.45
CA MET A 174 1.83 16.41 2.11
C MET A 174 1.63 17.49 1.05
N SER A 175 0.61 18.35 1.19
CA SER A 175 0.35 19.44 0.25
C SER A 175 1.51 20.45 0.21
N GLU A 176 2.19 20.69 1.32
CA GLU A 176 3.41 21.51 1.34
C GLU A 176 4.59 20.81 0.68
N LEU A 177 4.80 19.51 0.97
CA LEU A 177 5.86 18.70 0.35
C LEU A 177 5.73 18.67 -1.18
N LEU A 178 4.51 18.48 -1.69
CA LEU A 178 4.22 18.47 -3.12
C LEU A 178 4.52 19.82 -3.80
N LYS A 179 4.47 20.95 -3.09
CA LYS A 179 4.83 22.26 -3.68
C LYS A 179 6.32 22.40 -3.92
N ILE A 180 7.15 21.80 -3.07
CA ILE A 180 8.62 21.99 -3.08
C ILE A 180 9.27 21.30 -4.29
N THR A 181 8.66 20.23 -4.82
CA THR A 181 9.18 19.44 -5.96
C THR A 181 9.11 20.15 -7.32
N ASN A 182 8.79 21.45 -7.32
CA ASN A 182 8.81 22.35 -8.49
C ASN A 182 10.00 23.34 -8.49
N SER A 183 11.05 23.05 -7.72
CA SER A 183 12.27 23.88 -7.62
C SER A 183 13.42 23.33 -8.45
#